data_AF-A0A8J5K0V1-F1
#
_entry.id   AF-A0A8J5K0V1-F1
#
_cell.length_a   1.000
_cell.length_b   1.000
_cell.length_c   1.000
_cell.angle_alpha   90.00
_cell.angle_beta   90.00
_cell.angle_gamma   90.00
#
_symmetry.space_group_name_H-M   'P 1'
#
loop_
_entity.id
_entity.type
_entity.pdbx_description
1 polymer ?
#
loop_
_entity_poly.entity_id
_entity_poly.type
_entity_poly.pdbx_seq_one_letter_code
_entity_poly.pdbx_strand_id
1 'polypeptide(L)'
;MRVCSVELLQSKYSGKTIEEYRRQLGSFGVSGDLALQQVASLSGGQKSRVAFSLMCMGNPNFFILDEPTNHLDIETIEALGEAIQKFKGGVVLVSHDERLIRMVCTELWVCGDKKVGCMEGGFDEYREIIEKEIQITL
;
A
#
# COMPACT_ATOMS: atom_id res chain seq x y z
N MET A 1 19.45 4.05 -12.56
CA MET A 1 20.12 3.69 -11.29
C MET A 1 20.43 2.19 -11.32
N ARG A 2 21.71 1.78 -11.29
CA ARG A 2 22.12 0.35 -11.19
C ARG A 2 22.35 -0.02 -9.72
N VAL A 3 21.33 0.13 -8.89
CA VAL A 3 21.39 -0.21 -7.47
C VAL A 3 20.42 -1.35 -7.19
N CYS A 4 20.79 -2.26 -6.29
CA CYS A 4 19.86 -3.26 -5.77
C CYS A 4 19.01 -2.71 -4.62
N SER A 5 18.00 -3.47 -4.20
CA SER A 5 17.07 -3.04 -3.14
C SER A 5 17.78 -2.78 -1.81
N VAL A 6 18.77 -3.61 -1.45
CA VAL A 6 19.59 -3.41 -0.23
C VAL A 6 20.38 -2.11 -0.29
N GLU A 7 21.08 -1.85 -1.40
CA GLU A 7 21.85 -0.61 -1.61
C GLU A 7 20.94 0.62 -1.61
N LEU A 8 19.73 0.50 -2.18
CA LEU A 8 18.75 1.57 -2.18
C LEU A 8 18.35 1.96 -0.75
N LEU A 9 18.02 0.98 0.10
CA LEU A 9 17.70 1.23 1.52
C LEU A 9 18.90 1.83 2.26
N GLN A 10 20.10 1.27 2.06
CA GLN A 10 21.33 1.75 2.69
C GLN A 10 21.67 3.19 2.31
N SER A 11 21.42 3.57 1.05
CA SER A 11 21.67 4.95 0.58
C SER A 11 20.76 5.97 1.24
N LYS A 12 19.52 5.57 1.59
CA LYS A 12 18.51 6.46 2.18
C LYS A 12 18.53 6.47 3.70
N TYR A 13 18.86 5.35 4.32
CA TYR A 13 18.95 5.18 5.76
C TYR A 13 20.32 4.61 6.10
N SER A 14 21.25 5.45 6.53
CA SER A 14 22.59 5.01 6.94
C SER A 14 22.59 4.51 8.40
N GLY A 15 23.65 3.78 8.78
CA GLY A 15 23.86 3.36 10.18
C GLY A 15 23.26 2.00 10.56
N LYS A 16 22.66 1.27 9.62
CA LYS A 16 22.17 -0.12 9.83
C LYS A 16 23.02 -1.15 9.09
N THR A 17 23.01 -2.39 9.57
CA THR A 17 23.72 -3.51 8.96
C THR A 17 23.01 -4.00 7.69
N ILE A 18 23.74 -4.70 6.82
CA ILE A 18 23.16 -5.34 5.63
C ILE A 18 22.04 -6.31 6.01
N GLU A 19 22.20 -7.05 7.09
CA GLU A 19 21.20 -8.00 7.59
C GLU A 19 19.90 -7.30 8.02
N GLU A 20 19.98 -6.12 8.62
CA GLU A 20 18.80 -5.31 8.95
C GLU A 20 18.04 -4.88 7.68
N TYR A 21 18.72 -4.42 6.63
CA TYR A 21 18.06 -4.08 5.37
C TYR A 21 17.42 -5.30 4.70
N ARG A 22 18.12 -6.46 4.70
CA ARG A 22 17.58 -7.71 4.15
C ARG A 22 16.36 -8.20 4.93
N ARG A 23 16.38 -8.05 6.26
CA ARG A 23 15.24 -8.38 7.12
C ARG A 23 14.05 -7.46 6.84
N GLN A 24 14.30 -6.16 6.69
CA GLN A 24 13.29 -5.17 6.34
C GLN A 24 12.69 -5.42 4.95
N LEU A 25 13.50 -5.78 3.95
CA LEU A 25 12.98 -6.16 2.63
C LEU A 25 12.21 -7.49 2.70
N GLY A 26 12.74 -8.45 3.45
CA GLY A 26 12.15 -9.77 3.64
C GLY A 26 10.75 -9.73 4.27
N SER A 27 10.51 -8.81 5.22
CA SER A 27 9.16 -8.67 5.80
C SER A 27 8.12 -8.30 4.74
N PHE A 28 8.50 -7.51 3.72
CA PHE A 28 7.62 -7.14 2.61
C PHE A 28 7.67 -8.15 1.44
N GLY A 29 8.22 -9.35 1.65
CA GLY A 29 8.28 -10.40 0.63
C GLY A 29 9.37 -10.19 -0.42
N VAL A 30 10.38 -9.36 -0.13
CA VAL A 30 11.57 -9.15 -0.97
C VAL A 30 12.76 -9.80 -0.29
N SER A 31 12.95 -11.10 -0.52
CA SER A 31 13.96 -11.92 0.18
C SER A 31 14.92 -12.63 -0.78
N GLY A 32 15.98 -13.22 -0.22
CA GLY A 32 16.95 -14.00 -1.00
C GLY A 32 17.68 -13.15 -2.04
N ASP A 33 17.72 -13.66 -3.27
CA ASP A 33 18.38 -13.02 -4.41
C ASP A 33 17.60 -11.81 -4.92
N LEU A 34 16.27 -11.77 -4.73
CA LEU A 34 15.42 -10.66 -5.16
C LEU A 34 15.84 -9.32 -4.51
N ALA A 35 16.32 -9.36 -3.27
CA ALA A 35 16.83 -8.20 -2.57
C ALA A 35 18.15 -7.67 -3.15
N LEU A 36 18.91 -8.54 -3.84
CA LEU A 36 20.20 -8.25 -4.47
C LEU A 36 20.09 -7.96 -5.97
N GLN A 37 18.93 -8.24 -6.58
CA GLN A 37 18.65 -7.86 -7.97
C GLN A 37 18.57 -6.34 -8.11
N GLN A 38 18.94 -5.85 -9.30
CA GLN A 38 18.84 -4.44 -9.63
C GLN A 38 17.37 -4.00 -9.57
N VAL A 39 17.09 -2.86 -8.92
CA VAL A 39 15.72 -2.34 -8.80
C VAL A 39 15.08 -2.13 -10.18
N ALA A 40 15.88 -1.78 -11.20
CA ALA A 40 15.41 -1.61 -12.56
C ALA A 40 14.78 -2.89 -13.16
N SER A 41 15.31 -4.08 -12.83
CA SER A 41 14.84 -5.37 -13.36
C SER A 41 13.65 -5.96 -12.59
N LEU A 42 13.22 -5.33 -11.50
CA LEU A 42 12.07 -5.78 -10.72
C LEU A 42 10.75 -5.51 -11.47
N SER A 43 9.76 -6.38 -11.25
CA SER A 43 8.37 -6.17 -11.70
C SER A 43 7.75 -4.96 -11.00
N GLY A 44 6.58 -4.50 -11.47
CA GLY A 44 5.80 -3.45 -10.79
C GLY A 44 5.53 -3.81 -9.33
N GLY A 45 4.98 -5.02 -9.09
CA GLY A 45 4.69 -5.56 -7.76
C GLY A 45 5.89 -5.59 -6.83
N GLN A 46 7.03 -6.04 -7.34
CA GLN A 46 8.27 -6.08 -6.58
C GLN A 46 8.77 -4.66 -6.24
N LYS A 47 8.69 -3.71 -7.19
CA LYS A 47 9.03 -2.30 -6.94
C LYS A 47 8.13 -1.70 -5.87
N SER A 48 6.83 -1.97 -5.88
CA SER A 48 5.88 -1.51 -4.85
C SER A 48 6.25 -2.03 -3.46
N ARG A 49 6.60 -3.33 -3.34
CA ARG A 49 7.06 -3.91 -2.07
C ARG A 49 8.36 -3.27 -1.57
N VAL A 50 9.32 -3.01 -2.46
CA VAL A 50 10.57 -2.31 -2.11
C VAL A 50 10.29 -0.87 -1.67
N ALA A 51 9.43 -0.14 -2.39
CA ALA A 51 9.07 1.23 -2.04
C ALA A 51 8.38 1.30 -0.67
N PHE A 52 7.43 0.40 -0.40
CA PHE A 52 6.74 0.35 0.89
C PHE A 52 7.68 -0.04 2.04
N SER A 53 8.58 -1.01 1.80
CA SER A 53 9.64 -1.39 2.74
C SER A 53 10.55 -0.21 3.10
N LEU A 54 10.93 0.58 2.10
CA LEU A 54 11.72 1.81 2.25
C LEU A 54 10.96 2.90 3.03
N MET A 55 9.65 3.05 2.80
CA MET A 55 8.82 4.01 3.55
C MET A 55 8.68 3.61 5.03
N CYS A 56 8.46 2.33 5.30
CA CYS A 56 8.31 1.81 6.66
C CYS A 56 9.60 1.91 7.49
N MET A 57 10.77 1.96 6.83
CA MET A 57 12.06 2.07 7.51
C MET A 57 12.24 3.37 8.31
N GLY A 58 11.49 4.42 7.96
CA GLY A 58 11.41 5.66 8.74
C GLY A 58 10.57 5.56 10.02
N ASN A 59 10.00 4.38 10.33
CA ASN A 59 9.08 4.14 11.43
C ASN A 59 7.92 5.17 11.53
N PRO A 60 7.19 5.44 10.44
CA PRO A 60 6.07 6.37 10.49
C PRO A 60 4.95 5.83 11.38
N ASN A 61 4.23 6.74 12.06
CA ASN A 61 3.02 6.36 12.80
C ASN A 61 1.82 6.14 11.88
N PHE A 62 1.75 6.89 10.77
CA PHE A 62 0.63 6.85 9.83
C PHE A 62 1.09 7.00 8.38
N PHE A 63 0.37 6.39 7.44
CA PHE A 63 0.43 6.70 6.02
C PHE A 63 -0.87 7.33 5.53
N ILE A 64 -0.75 8.26 4.61
CA ILE A 64 -1.87 8.79 3.82
C ILE A 64 -1.55 8.42 2.37
N LEU A 65 -2.39 7.58 1.78
CA LEU A 65 -2.22 7.07 0.42
C LEU A 65 -3.38 7.57 -0.43
N ASP A 66 -3.07 8.41 -1.41
CA ASP A 66 -4.05 8.97 -2.34
C ASP A 66 -3.92 8.29 -3.69
N GLU A 67 -4.95 7.54 -4.08
CA GLU A 67 -5.04 6.74 -5.30
C GLU A 67 -3.76 5.91 -5.61
N PRO A 68 -3.30 5.06 -4.66
CA PRO A 68 -2.03 4.37 -4.80
C PRO A 68 -2.04 3.24 -5.84
N THR A 69 -3.22 2.91 -6.39
CA THR A 69 -3.41 1.90 -7.45
C THR A 69 -3.26 2.45 -8.87
N ASN A 70 -3.09 3.76 -9.03
CA ASN A 70 -2.95 4.36 -10.35
C ASN A 70 -1.77 3.77 -11.13
N HIS A 71 -2.05 3.35 -12.36
CA HIS A 71 -1.08 2.72 -13.27
C HIS A 71 -0.49 1.38 -12.78
N LEU A 72 -1.12 0.75 -11.78
CA LEU A 72 -0.71 -0.57 -11.29
C LEU A 72 -1.52 -1.68 -11.98
N ASP A 73 -0.84 -2.77 -12.31
CA ASP A 73 -1.52 -4.01 -12.68
C ASP A 73 -2.05 -4.74 -11.43
N ILE A 74 -2.87 -5.77 -11.64
CA ILE A 74 -3.56 -6.50 -10.55
C ILE A 74 -2.55 -7.11 -9.58
N GLU A 75 -1.46 -7.72 -10.07
CA GLU A 75 -0.41 -8.31 -9.23
C GLU A 75 0.25 -7.24 -8.35
N THR A 76 0.45 -6.04 -8.90
CA THR A 76 1.06 -4.92 -8.17
C THR A 76 0.12 -4.33 -7.12
N ILE A 77 -1.20 -4.34 -7.36
CA ILE A 77 -2.22 -3.94 -6.38
C ILE A 77 -2.27 -4.93 -5.21
N GLU A 78 -2.25 -6.24 -5.48
CA GLU A 78 -2.19 -7.27 -4.44
C GLU A 78 -0.91 -7.15 -3.60
N ALA A 79 0.23 -6.95 -4.27
CA ALA A 79 1.51 -6.72 -3.60
C ALA A 79 1.51 -5.47 -2.70
N LEU A 80 0.83 -4.40 -3.12
CA LEU A 80 0.64 -3.20 -2.31
C LEU A 80 -0.25 -3.47 -1.10
N GLY A 81 -1.39 -4.16 -1.30
CA GLY A 81 -2.30 -4.51 -0.22
C GLY A 81 -1.63 -5.40 0.85
N GLU A 82 -0.87 -6.41 0.44
CA GLU A 82 -0.05 -7.22 1.36
C GLU A 82 0.98 -6.39 2.12
N ALA A 83 1.60 -5.39 1.47
CA ALA A 83 2.55 -4.50 2.11
C ALA A 83 1.87 -3.60 3.16
N ILE A 84 0.69 -3.06 2.84
CA ILE A 84 -0.11 -2.25 3.76
C ILE A 84 -0.53 -3.08 4.99
N GLN A 85 -1.02 -4.31 4.81
CA GLN A 85 -1.43 -5.18 5.93
C GLN A 85 -0.28 -5.50 6.91
N LYS A 86 0.96 -5.48 6.43
CA LYS A 86 2.15 -5.75 7.27
C LYS A 86 2.64 -4.51 8.01
N PHE A 87 2.18 -3.32 7.62
CA PHE A 87 2.52 -2.09 8.31
C PHE A 87 1.76 -2.00 9.63
N LYS A 88 2.47 -1.64 10.70
CA LYS A 88 1.92 -1.61 12.06
C LYS A 88 1.36 -0.26 12.49
N GLY A 89 1.52 0.77 11.66
CA GLY A 89 0.92 2.09 11.90
C GLY A 89 -0.48 2.20 11.29
N GLY A 90 -1.10 3.36 11.46
CA GLY A 90 -2.40 3.64 10.83
C GLY A 90 -2.26 3.96 9.34
N VAL A 91 -3.28 3.63 8.55
CA VAL A 91 -3.30 3.98 7.12
C VAL A 91 -4.63 4.65 6.79
N VAL A 92 -4.54 5.84 6.21
CA VAL A 92 -5.67 6.52 5.57
C VAL A 92 -5.51 6.29 4.07
N LEU A 93 -6.47 5.59 3.47
CA LEU A 93 -6.45 5.22 2.06
C LEU A 93 -7.61 5.91 1.34
N VAL A 94 -7.28 6.61 0.25
CA VAL A 94 -8.23 7.05 -0.78
C VAL A 94 -7.97 6.19 -2.01
N SER A 95 -8.99 5.49 -2.47
CA SER A 95 -8.89 4.56 -3.61
C SER A 95 -10.26 4.37 -4.24
N HIS A 96 -10.30 4.21 -5.56
CA HIS A 96 -11.47 3.72 -6.29
C HIS A 96 -11.40 2.20 -6.56
N ASP A 97 -10.29 1.54 -6.22
CA ASP A 97 -10.12 0.10 -6.40
C ASP A 97 -10.78 -0.70 -5.27
N GLU A 98 -11.90 -1.38 -5.58
CA GLU A 98 -12.66 -2.22 -4.64
C GLU A 98 -11.81 -3.33 -4.01
N ARG A 99 -10.88 -3.95 -4.76
CA ARG A 99 -10.08 -5.07 -4.26
C ARG A 99 -9.12 -4.60 -3.19
N LEU A 100 -8.43 -3.49 -3.43
CA LEU A 100 -7.54 -2.90 -2.43
C LEU A 100 -8.32 -2.51 -1.18
N ILE A 101 -9.45 -1.80 -1.32
CA ILE A 101 -10.28 -1.38 -0.19
C ILE A 101 -10.70 -2.58 0.65
N ARG A 102 -11.25 -3.62 0.02
CA ARG A 102 -11.66 -4.85 0.73
C ARG A 102 -10.49 -5.59 1.36
N MET A 103 -9.30 -5.50 0.78
CA MET A 103 -8.11 -6.15 1.30
C MET A 103 -7.56 -5.45 2.55
N VAL A 104 -7.57 -4.11 2.63
CA VAL A 104 -6.84 -3.37 3.67
C VAL A 104 -7.70 -2.54 4.62
N CYS A 105 -8.88 -2.09 4.21
CA CYS A 105 -9.68 -1.18 5.01
C CYS A 105 -10.49 -1.94 6.08
N THR A 106 -10.34 -1.53 7.33
CA THR A 106 -11.15 -2.02 8.46
C THR A 106 -12.37 -1.14 8.72
N GLU A 107 -12.29 0.14 8.33
CA GLU A 107 -13.37 1.12 8.46
C GLU A 107 -13.50 1.86 7.14
N LEU A 108 -14.73 2.20 6.77
CA LEU A 108 -15.02 3.02 5.60
C LEU A 108 -15.57 4.37 6.07
N TRP A 109 -14.96 5.44 5.59
CA TRP A 109 -15.37 6.80 5.91
C TRP A 109 -15.86 7.50 4.64
N VAL A 110 -17.07 8.04 4.68
CA VAL A 110 -17.72 8.72 3.56
C VAL A 110 -17.67 10.23 3.79
N CYS A 111 -17.20 10.96 2.78
CA CYS A 111 -17.16 12.42 2.77
C CYS A 111 -18.27 12.94 1.86
N GLY A 112 -19.23 13.67 2.43
CA GLY A 112 -20.41 14.19 1.73
C GLY A 112 -21.14 15.22 2.57
N ASP A 113 -21.91 16.11 1.95
CA ASP A 113 -22.72 17.13 2.66
C ASP A 113 -21.95 17.97 3.69
N LYS A 114 -20.70 18.32 3.37
CA LYS A 114 -19.76 19.04 4.26
C LYS A 114 -19.47 18.32 5.59
N LYS A 115 -19.68 17.00 5.63
CA LYS A 115 -19.43 16.12 6.78
C LYS A 115 -18.61 14.91 6.35
N VAL A 116 -18.02 14.26 7.34
CA VAL A 116 -17.31 12.99 7.19
C VAL A 116 -17.87 12.06 8.24
N GLY A 117 -18.37 10.89 7.82
CA GLY A 117 -19.00 9.91 8.70
C GLY A 117 -18.44 8.51 8.46
N CYS A 118 -18.34 7.72 9.52
CA CYS A 118 -17.99 6.31 9.42
C CYS A 118 -19.22 5.48 9.02
N MET A 119 -19.04 4.56 8.08
CA MET A 119 -20.07 3.63 7.60
C MET A 119 -19.97 2.31 8.36
N GLU A 120 -20.94 2.02 9.23
CA GLU A 120 -20.90 0.84 10.10
C GLU A 120 -21.02 -0.48 9.33
N GLY A 121 -21.82 -0.55 8.26
CA GLY A 121 -21.92 -1.72 7.38
C GLY A 121 -20.82 -1.81 6.32
N GLY A 122 -19.79 -0.96 6.41
CA GLY A 122 -18.61 -1.02 5.56
C GLY A 122 -18.90 -0.81 4.07
N PHE A 123 -18.15 -1.52 3.23
CA PHE A 123 -18.19 -1.31 1.77
C PHE A 123 -19.49 -1.79 1.11
N ASP A 124 -20.08 -2.88 1.59
CA ASP A 124 -21.29 -3.44 0.99
C ASP A 124 -22.51 -2.53 1.20
N GLU A 125 -22.68 -2.00 2.42
CA GLU A 125 -23.72 -0.99 2.69
C GLU A 125 -23.53 0.26 1.84
N TYR A 126 -22.29 0.76 1.74
CA TYR A 126 -21.99 1.92 0.91
C TYR A 126 -22.36 1.67 -0.56
N ARG A 127 -22.04 0.48 -1.10
CA ARG A 127 -22.40 0.11 -2.47
C ARG A 127 -23.92 0.11 -2.68
N GLU A 128 -24.70 -0.45 -1.77
CA GLU A 128 -26.17 -0.44 -1.87
C GLU A 128 -26.76 0.97 -1.85
N ILE A 129 -26.20 1.88 -1.03
CA ILE A 129 -26.63 3.28 -0.97
C ILE A 129 -26.42 3.95 -2.34
N ILE A 130 -25.22 3.80 -2.91
CA ILE A 130 -24.88 4.38 -4.21
C ILE A 130 -25.75 3.79 -5.33
N GLU A 131 -25.99 2.47 -5.33
CA GLU A 131 -26.86 1.81 -6.32
C GLU A 131 -28.30 2.37 -6.27
N LYS A 132 -28.85 2.60 -5.07
CA LYS A 132 -30.18 3.20 -4.89
C LYS A 132 -30.22 4.66 -5.36
N GLU A 133 -29.21 5.46 -5.04
CA GLU A 133 -29.13 6.88 -5.45
C GLU A 133 -29.08 7.03 -6.98
N ILE A 134 -28.29 6.19 -7.66
CA ILE A 134 -28.21 6.17 -9.12
C ILE A 134 -29.58 5.83 -9.72
N GLN A 135 -30.30 4.87 -9.15
CA GLN A 135 -31.59 4.41 -9.66
C GLN A 135 -32.73 5.43 -9.44
N ILE A 136 -32.61 6.32 -8.46
CA ILE A 136 -33.56 7.43 -8.22
C ILE A 136 -33.32 8.60 -9.19
N THR A 137 -32.11 8.72 -9.72
CA THR A 137 -31.70 9.83 -10.61
C THR A 137 -31.97 9.54 -12.09
N LEU A 138 -32.21 8.27 -12.45
CA LEU A 138 -32.58 7.80 -13.80
C LEU A 138 -34.11 7.73 -13.96
#